data_AF-A0A3B0ZBS8-F1
#
_entry.id   AF-A0A3B0ZBS8-F1
#
_cell.length_a   1.000
_cell.length_b   1.000
_cell.length_c   1.000
_cell.angle_alpha   90.00
_cell.angle_beta   90.00
_cell.angle_gamma   90.00
#
_symmetry.space_group_name_H-M   'P 1'
#
loop_
_entity.id
_entity.type
_entity.pdbx_description
1 polymer ?
#
loop_
_entity_poly.entity_id
_entity_poly.type
_entity_poly.pdbx_seq_one_letter_code
_entity_poly.pdbx_strand_id
1 'polypeptide(L)'
;MYLKNSGIICLFVLLSGCGMTGGQVVSEIYGDSGEDGQLYQQLSELQFKLELLTQQAHCSSDFECRTIGVGTKACGGSRYYFAYSASSSDVTEITSVAREYDITDNKLDHRIERVDKCTIGIDPGASCRDQLCGLKY
;
A
#
# COMPACT_ATOMS: atom_id res chain seq x y z
N MET A 1 46.87 -59.80 2.02
CA MET A 1 45.78 -59.30 1.16
C MET A 1 45.66 -57.79 1.37
N TYR A 2 45.46 -57.07 0.27
CA TYR A 2 45.58 -55.62 0.09
C TYR A 2 44.49 -54.78 0.78
N LEU A 3 44.88 -53.54 1.12
CA LEU A 3 44.14 -52.31 1.43
C LEU A 3 42.81 -52.08 0.70
N LYS A 4 41.86 -51.38 1.37
CA LYS A 4 41.14 -50.14 0.93
C LYS A 4 40.14 -49.69 2.04
N ASN A 5 40.49 -48.83 2.99
CA ASN A 5 40.45 -47.35 2.98
C ASN A 5 39.48 -46.67 1.98
N SER A 6 38.42 -46.05 2.52
CA SER A 6 37.63 -44.89 2.02
C SER A 6 36.25 -45.00 2.68
N GLY A 7 35.94 -44.28 3.76
CA GLY A 7 35.98 -42.84 3.84
C GLY A 7 34.59 -42.33 3.47
N ILE A 8 33.89 -41.69 4.42
CA ILE A 8 33.02 -40.53 4.22
C ILE A 8 32.20 -40.32 5.51
N ILE A 9 32.71 -39.35 6.29
CA ILE A 9 31.91 -38.29 6.88
C ILE A 9 31.03 -38.67 8.08
N CYS A 10 31.69 -38.62 9.25
CA CYS A 10 31.10 -38.25 10.52
C CYS A 10 30.90 -36.70 10.53
N LEU A 11 30.02 -36.14 9.67
CA LEU A 11 29.63 -34.72 9.74
C LEU A 11 28.39 -34.60 10.63
N PHE A 12 28.59 -33.94 11.78
CA PHE A 12 27.68 -32.90 12.28
C PHE A 12 26.19 -33.23 12.30
N VAL A 13 25.81 -34.15 13.18
CA VAL A 13 24.52 -34.07 13.87
C VAL A 13 24.82 -33.47 15.24
N LEU A 14 24.02 -32.47 15.65
CA LEU A 14 24.04 -31.77 16.94
C LEU A 14 24.88 -30.48 17.01
N LEU A 15 24.53 -29.49 16.20
CA LEU A 15 24.59 -28.09 16.64
C LEU A 15 23.17 -27.53 16.67
N SER A 16 22.68 -27.41 17.89
CA SER A 16 21.59 -26.56 18.32
C SER A 16 21.73 -25.15 17.73
N GLY A 17 21.09 -24.91 16.59
CA GLY A 17 20.78 -23.57 16.11
C GLY A 17 19.34 -23.27 16.44
N CYS A 18 19.08 -22.26 17.29
CA CYS A 18 17.80 -21.58 17.32
C CYS A 18 17.54 -20.99 15.94
N GLY A 19 16.77 -21.71 15.11
CA GLY A 19 16.17 -21.16 13.93
C GLY A 19 15.08 -20.18 14.36
N MET A 20 15.45 -18.92 14.60
CA MET A 20 14.47 -17.83 14.61
C MET A 20 14.19 -17.51 13.15
N THR A 21 13.20 -18.20 12.58
CA THR A 21 12.54 -17.82 11.34
C THR A 21 11.96 -16.42 11.55
N GLY A 22 12.56 -15.42 10.89
CA GLY A 22 12.20 -13.99 11.01
C GLY A 22 10.78 -13.62 10.54
N GLY A 23 9.91 -14.60 10.29
CA GLY A 23 8.50 -14.41 9.94
C GLY A 23 7.52 -14.48 11.12
N GLN A 24 7.94 -14.93 12.32
CA GLN A 24 7.01 -15.15 13.44
C GLN A 24 6.94 -13.99 14.45
N VAL A 25 7.85 -13.01 14.41
CA VAL A 25 7.91 -11.97 15.46
C VAL A 25 6.84 -10.88 15.29
N VAL A 26 6.26 -10.70 14.10
CA VAL A 26 5.24 -9.66 13.86
C VAL A 26 3.86 -10.07 14.38
N SER A 27 3.53 -11.37 14.36
CA SER A 27 2.22 -11.87 14.81
C SER A 27 2.02 -11.85 16.33
N GLU A 28 3.10 -11.81 17.12
CA GLU A 28 3.03 -11.87 18.58
C GLU A 28 3.01 -10.49 19.27
N ILE A 29 3.32 -9.40 18.56
CA ILE A 29 3.38 -8.04 19.15
C ILE A 29 2.12 -7.20 18.87
N TYR A 30 1.38 -7.45 17.80
CA TYR A 30 0.11 -6.79 17.47
C TYR A 30 -0.90 -7.83 16.95
N GLY A 31 -1.24 -8.79 17.80
CA GLY A 31 -2.21 -9.84 17.49
C GLY A 31 -3.60 -9.53 18.06
N ASP A 32 -4.31 -8.57 17.47
CA ASP A 32 -5.77 -8.60 17.49
C ASP A 32 -6.27 -8.56 16.05
N SER A 33 -6.49 -9.76 15.50
CA SER A 33 -7.19 -9.98 14.23
C SER A 33 -8.68 -9.71 14.37
N GLY A 34 -9.02 -8.57 14.98
CA GLY A 34 -10.36 -8.02 14.99
C GLY A 34 -10.72 -7.50 13.60
N GLU A 35 -12.01 -7.29 13.39
CA GLU A 35 -12.54 -6.77 12.12
C GLU A 35 -11.87 -5.43 11.73
N ASP A 36 -11.43 -4.63 12.71
CA ASP A 36 -10.73 -3.35 12.49
C ASP A 36 -9.36 -3.56 11.84
N GLY A 37 -8.60 -4.56 12.30
CA GLY A 37 -7.31 -4.94 11.71
C GLY A 37 -7.44 -5.36 10.25
N GLN A 38 -8.54 -6.04 9.91
CA GLN A 38 -8.83 -6.43 8.53
C GLN A 38 -9.14 -5.21 7.64
N LEU A 39 -9.92 -4.24 8.14
CA LEU A 39 -10.18 -3.00 7.40
C LEU A 39 -8.91 -2.18 7.18
N TYR A 40 -8.01 -2.11 8.17
CA TYR A 40 -6.70 -1.46 8.00
C TYR A 40 -5.87 -2.15 6.92
N GLN A 41 -5.83 -3.49 6.92
CA GLN A 41 -5.11 -4.24 5.90
C GLN A 41 -5.71 -3.97 4.50
N GLN A 42 -7.03 -4.02 4.36
CA GLN A 42 -7.70 -3.74 3.09
C GLN A 42 -7.42 -2.31 2.60
N LEU A 43 -7.44 -1.31 3.48
CA LEU A 43 -7.07 0.06 3.13
C LEU A 43 -5.62 0.16 2.63
N SER A 44 -4.69 -0.53 3.29
CA SER A 44 -3.29 -0.57 2.86
C SER A 44 -3.13 -1.20 1.48
N GLU A 45 -3.86 -2.27 1.20
CA GLU A 45 -3.84 -2.95 -0.11
C GLU A 45 -4.42 -2.06 -1.22
N LEU A 46 -5.53 -1.37 -0.95
CA LEU A 46 -6.16 -0.44 -1.90
C LEU A 46 -5.28 0.78 -2.16
N GLN A 47 -4.64 1.32 -1.13
CA GLN A 47 -3.67 2.41 -1.27
C GLN A 47 -2.50 1.97 -2.15
N PHE A 48 -1.88 0.82 -1.85
CA PHE A 48 -0.78 0.30 -2.64
C PHE A 48 -1.18 0.08 -4.11
N LYS A 49 -2.41 -0.42 -4.33
CA LYS A 49 -2.95 -0.57 -5.68
C LYS A 49 -3.10 0.77 -6.40
N LEU A 50 -3.58 1.83 -5.74
CA LEU A 50 -3.62 3.18 -6.32
C LEU A 50 -2.23 3.71 -6.65
N GLU A 51 -1.25 3.52 -5.77
CA GLU A 51 0.14 3.89 -6.02
C GLU A 51 0.68 3.21 -7.28
N LEU A 52 0.46 1.90 -7.43
CA LEU A 52 0.88 1.16 -8.63
C LEU A 52 0.19 1.64 -9.91
N LEU A 53 -1.13 1.87 -9.87
CA LEU A 53 -1.90 2.32 -11.03
C LEU A 53 -1.50 3.73 -11.48
N THR A 54 -1.03 4.55 -10.54
CA THR A 54 -0.65 5.94 -10.82
C THR A 54 0.84 6.14 -11.08
N GLN A 55 1.70 5.17 -10.73
CA GLN A 55 3.15 5.25 -10.94
C GLN A 55 3.56 5.37 -12.42
N GLN A 56 2.77 4.81 -13.35
CA GLN A 56 3.01 4.82 -14.80
C GLN A 56 2.14 5.85 -15.54
N ALA A 57 1.77 6.94 -14.86
CA ALA A 57 0.94 8.01 -15.43
C ALA A 57 1.72 8.90 -16.41
N HIS A 58 2.15 8.32 -17.54
CA HIS A 58 2.86 9.02 -18.60
C HIS A 58 2.02 10.12 -19.24
N CYS A 59 2.67 11.24 -19.59
CA CYS A 59 2.01 12.40 -20.17
C CYS A 59 2.91 13.11 -21.17
N SER A 60 2.28 13.82 -22.12
CA SER A 60 2.95 14.75 -23.03
C SER A 60 2.63 16.22 -22.73
N SER A 61 1.53 16.48 -22.02
CA SER A 61 1.09 17.82 -21.63
C SER A 61 0.33 17.82 -20.30
N ASP A 62 0.27 18.99 -19.65
CA ASP A 62 -0.46 19.17 -18.38
C ASP A 62 -1.96 18.84 -18.47
N PHE A 63 -2.57 18.96 -19.66
CA PHE A 63 -4.01 18.74 -19.87
C PHE A 63 -4.43 17.27 -19.69
N GLU A 64 -3.48 16.36 -19.79
CA GLU A 64 -3.68 14.93 -19.58
C GLU A 64 -3.70 14.58 -18.08
N CYS A 65 -3.05 15.38 -17.24
CA CYS A 65 -2.90 15.06 -15.83
C CYS A 65 -4.12 15.47 -15.00
N ARG A 66 -4.60 14.52 -14.20
CA ARG A 66 -5.76 14.64 -13.31
C ARG A 66 -5.40 14.17 -11.92
N THR A 67 -6.26 14.51 -10.97
CA THR A 67 -6.16 14.11 -9.58
C THR A 67 -7.36 13.28 -9.19
N ILE A 68 -7.15 12.31 -8.31
CA ILE A 68 -8.21 11.59 -7.62
C ILE A 68 -7.93 11.63 -6.12
N GLY A 69 -8.93 12.02 -5.34
CA GLY A 69 -8.86 12.04 -3.89
C GLY A 69 -9.40 10.74 -3.30
N VAL A 70 -8.84 10.31 -2.17
CA VAL A 70 -9.35 9.19 -1.37
C VAL A 70 -9.36 9.49 0.12
N GLY A 71 -10.26 8.82 0.83
CA GLY A 71 -10.61 9.07 2.22
C GLY A 71 -11.31 10.42 2.39
N THR A 72 -11.91 10.65 3.55
CA THR A 72 -12.58 11.92 3.87
C THR A 72 -11.99 12.51 5.15
N LYS A 73 -11.72 13.81 5.14
CA LYS A 73 -11.35 14.56 6.37
C LYS A 73 -12.59 15.14 7.04
N ALA A 74 -12.54 15.30 8.37
CA ALA A 74 -13.66 15.78 9.19
C ALA A 74 -14.26 17.13 8.72
N CYS A 75 -13.44 18.03 8.19
CA CYS A 75 -13.88 19.35 7.71
C CYS A 75 -13.99 19.44 6.18
N GLY A 76 -14.07 18.29 5.51
CA GLY A 76 -14.28 18.15 4.09
C GLY A 76 -13.00 17.96 3.28
N GLY A 77 -13.20 17.52 2.03
CA GLY A 77 -12.10 17.17 1.13
C GLY A 77 -11.49 15.81 1.43
N SER A 78 -10.55 15.40 0.57
CA SER A 78 -9.98 14.07 0.65
C SER A 78 -8.79 13.99 1.61
N ARG A 79 -8.54 12.80 2.16
CA ARG A 79 -7.39 12.60 3.05
C ARG A 79 -6.08 12.61 2.26
N TYR A 80 -6.07 11.93 1.12
CA TYR A 80 -4.95 11.81 0.20
C TYR A 80 -5.39 12.10 -1.23
N TYR A 81 -4.42 12.43 -2.09
CA TYR A 81 -4.61 12.64 -3.52
C TYR A 81 -3.57 11.85 -4.30
N PHE A 82 -3.95 11.35 -5.47
CA PHE A 82 -3.08 10.69 -6.43
C PHE A 82 -3.18 11.40 -7.78
N ALA A 83 -2.04 11.59 -8.45
CA ALA A 83 -1.99 12.13 -9.80
C ALA A 83 -2.04 10.97 -10.80
N TYR A 84 -2.84 11.08 -11.85
CA TYR A 84 -2.90 10.09 -12.93
C TYR A 84 -3.00 10.77 -14.29
N SER A 85 -2.73 10.00 -15.35
CA SER A 85 -2.84 10.47 -16.72
C SER A 85 -4.14 9.96 -17.33
N ALA A 86 -4.97 10.86 -17.84
CA ALA A 86 -6.22 10.49 -18.52
C ALA A 86 -5.96 9.76 -19.86
N SER A 87 -4.75 9.86 -20.41
CA SER A 87 -4.39 9.24 -21.70
C SER A 87 -3.72 7.88 -21.54
N SER A 88 -2.98 7.64 -20.45
CA SER A 88 -2.14 6.43 -20.28
C SER A 88 -2.53 5.54 -19.10
N SER A 89 -3.30 6.04 -18.12
CA SER A 89 -3.70 5.25 -16.95
C SER A 89 -5.05 4.56 -17.18
N ASP A 90 -5.29 3.44 -16.49
CA ASP A 90 -6.63 2.84 -16.43
C ASP A 90 -7.52 3.64 -15.48
N VAL A 91 -8.19 4.65 -16.03
CA VAL A 91 -9.08 5.56 -15.28
C VAL A 91 -10.24 4.80 -14.63
N THR A 92 -10.72 3.72 -15.25
CA THR A 92 -11.84 2.94 -14.72
C THR A 92 -11.40 2.18 -13.48
N GLU A 93 -10.25 1.53 -13.54
CA GLU A 93 -9.69 0.80 -12.40
C GLU A 93 -9.32 1.77 -11.26
N ILE A 94 -8.65 2.88 -11.55
CA ILE A 94 -8.32 3.92 -10.55
C ILE A 94 -9.58 4.40 -9.83
N THR A 95 -10.64 4.74 -10.57
CA THR A 95 -11.91 5.21 -9.99
C THR A 95 -12.58 4.14 -9.14
N SER A 96 -12.50 2.87 -9.56
CA SER A 96 -13.05 1.74 -8.80
C SER A 96 -12.31 1.53 -7.49
N VAL A 97 -10.98 1.52 -7.51
CA VAL A 97 -10.15 1.32 -6.32
C VAL A 97 -10.28 2.49 -5.35
N ALA A 98 -10.32 3.73 -5.85
CA ALA A 98 -10.58 4.92 -5.03
C ALA A 98 -11.94 4.85 -4.31
N ARG A 99 -12.99 4.43 -5.03
CA ARG A 99 -14.32 4.24 -4.42
C ARG A 99 -14.30 3.16 -3.34
N GLU A 100 -13.63 2.04 -3.59
CA GLU A 100 -13.51 0.97 -2.60
C GLU A 100 -12.74 1.42 -1.36
N TYR A 101 -11.70 2.23 -1.56
CA TYR A 101 -10.96 2.86 -0.47
C TYR A 101 -11.90 3.72 0.38
N ASP A 102 -12.66 4.62 -0.23
CA ASP A 102 -13.60 5.50 0.49
C ASP A 102 -14.63 4.72 1.29
N ILE A 103 -15.19 3.65 0.71
CA ILE A 103 -16.16 2.79 1.41
C ILE A 103 -15.52 2.14 2.63
N THR A 104 -14.29 1.61 2.48
CA THR A 104 -13.57 0.91 3.54
C THR A 104 -13.13 1.87 4.64
N ASP A 105 -12.70 3.08 4.27
CA ASP A 105 -12.25 4.12 5.19
C ASP A 105 -13.40 4.65 6.04
N ASN A 106 -14.56 4.90 5.42
CA ASN A 106 -15.78 5.29 6.15
C ASN A 106 -16.28 4.20 7.11
N LYS A 107 -16.19 2.91 6.71
CA LYS A 107 -16.54 1.81 7.61
C LYS A 107 -15.64 1.79 8.84
N LEU A 108 -14.33 1.96 8.63
CA LEU A 108 -13.36 2.00 9.71
C LEU A 108 -13.61 3.21 10.62
N ASP A 109 -13.82 4.39 10.05
CA ASP A 109 -14.17 5.64 10.76
C ASP A 109 -15.30 5.44 11.76
N HIS A 110 -16.39 4.83 11.30
CA HIS A 110 -17.58 4.60 12.12
C HIS A 110 -17.33 3.59 13.25
N ARG A 111 -16.42 2.64 13.06
CA ARG A 111 -16.14 1.60 14.06
C ARG A 111 -15.23 2.06 15.17
N ILE A 112 -14.18 2.80 14.81
CA ILE A 112 -13.17 3.26 15.78
C ILE A 112 -13.47 4.67 16.32
N GLU A 113 -14.58 5.27 15.89
CA GLU A 113 -14.95 6.67 16.20
C GLU A 113 -13.77 7.62 15.95
N ARG A 114 -13.14 7.50 14.77
CA ARG A 114 -11.85 8.16 14.48
C ARG A 114 -11.96 9.67 14.69
N VAL A 115 -11.14 10.19 15.60
CA VAL A 115 -10.99 11.63 15.81
C VAL A 115 -9.93 12.16 14.85
N ASP A 116 -10.35 12.99 13.89
CA ASP A 116 -9.46 13.67 12.94
C ASP A 116 -9.33 15.17 13.30
N LYS A 117 -8.23 15.80 12.90
CA LYS A 117 -8.12 17.26 12.99
C LYS A 117 -9.07 17.89 11.98
N CYS A 118 -9.84 18.89 12.39
CA CYS A 118 -10.65 19.70 11.49
C CYS A 118 -9.76 20.51 10.52
N THR A 119 -9.38 19.88 9.42
CA THR A 119 -8.60 20.47 8.33
C THR A 119 -9.26 20.09 7.02
N ILE A 120 -9.27 21.01 6.06
CA ILE A 120 -9.82 20.75 4.74
C ILE A 120 -8.75 20.10 3.85
N GLY A 121 -9.11 18.99 3.20
CA GLY A 121 -8.30 18.39 2.14
C GLY A 121 -8.46 19.19 0.86
N ILE A 122 -7.44 19.97 0.48
CA ILE A 122 -7.45 20.73 -0.77
C ILE A 122 -6.78 19.89 -1.85
N ASP A 123 -7.45 19.74 -2.98
CA ASP A 123 -6.85 19.11 -4.15
C ASP A 123 -5.70 19.98 -4.68
N PRO A 124 -4.44 19.49 -4.66
CA PRO A 124 -3.31 20.24 -5.22
C PRO A 124 -3.41 20.38 -6.75
N GLY A 125 -4.19 19.52 -7.42
CA GLY A 125 -4.13 19.33 -8.86
C GLY A 125 -2.86 18.60 -9.29
N ALA A 126 -2.76 18.31 -10.59
CA ALA A 126 -1.62 17.62 -11.20
C ALA A 126 -1.05 18.39 -12.39
N SER A 127 0.21 18.13 -12.71
CA SER A 127 0.95 18.63 -13.89
C SER A 127 1.87 17.54 -14.43
N CYS A 128 2.19 17.64 -15.71
CA CYS A 128 3.15 16.78 -16.38
C CYS A 128 4.58 17.27 -16.09
N ARG A 129 5.36 16.49 -15.35
CA ARG A 129 6.77 16.76 -15.04
C ARG A 129 7.59 15.52 -15.37
N ASP A 130 8.67 15.69 -16.12
CA ASP A 130 9.52 14.58 -16.57
C ASP A 130 8.73 13.46 -17.26
N GLN A 131 7.74 13.85 -18.08
CA GLN A 131 6.83 12.95 -18.81
C GLN A 131 5.98 12.04 -17.90
N LEU A 132 5.80 12.42 -16.64
CA LEU A 132 4.95 11.75 -15.67
C LEU A 132 4.02 12.75 -14.97
N CYS A 133 2.77 12.36 -14.73
CA CYS A 133 1.84 13.16 -13.96
C CYS A 133 2.23 13.12 -12.48
N GLY A 134 2.37 14.30 -11.88
CA GLY A 134 2.63 14.46 -10.45
C GLY A 134 1.79 15.58 -9.85
N LEU A 135 1.55 15.49 -8.53
CA LEU A 135 0.81 16.51 -7.77
C LEU A 135 1.56 17.84 -7.73
N LYS A 136 0.82 18.96 -7.68
CA LYS A 136 1.37 20.32 -7.54
C LYS A 136 1.51 20.68 -6.05
N TYR A 137 2.70 20.52 -5.49
CA TYR A 137 3.07 21.04 -4.17
C TYR A 137 4.12 22.13 -4.31
#